data_AF-A0A969JU21-F1
#
_entry.id   AF-A0A969JU21-F1
#
_cell.length_a   1.000
_cell.length_b   1.000
_cell.length_c   1.000
_cell.angle_alpha   90.00
_cell.angle_beta   90.00
_cell.angle_gamma   90.00
#
_symmetry.space_group_name_H-M   'P 1'
#
loop_
_entity.id
_entity.type
_entity.pdbx_description
1 polymer ?
#
loop_
_entity_poly.entity_id
_entity_poly.type
_entity_poly.pdbx_seq_one_letter_code
_entity_poly.pdbx_strand_id
1 'polypeptide(L)'
;MRASCLAPSLEGLETPLEPLNGLTATEGYGTDNRAERFSWVMMVLSGHVLGGNPEAVQLLRQQLHDWATAGALTQTEPVHDAYFALKRVLLPTIMAYATVRADLSEEQNRIIAAWLDDLVRRVDRVFDGTVDHNNHRYLADSVLMAWGALIGDAELYQKGVDRFNTALKQARADGSLPLEARRGGRSAWYMRQSLSSLVAMAEIATQQGDELYPQAVAGVTLQHLVGFSSTALRSHNTAAAMPPRIIFPDQQPIICNPILVFWNSAVMAGITWHGQRLI
;
A
#
# COMPACT_ATOMS: atom_id res chain seq x y z
N MET A 1 3.32 -11.67 28.14
CA MET A 1 2.17 -11.27 27.31
C MET A 1 2.52 -10.93 25.85
N ARG A 2 3.75 -10.49 25.51
CA ARG A 2 4.16 -10.17 24.11
C ARG A 2 4.56 -11.36 23.22
N ALA A 3 4.98 -12.49 23.79
CA ALA A 3 5.46 -13.64 23.01
C ALA A 3 4.35 -14.47 22.30
N SER A 4 3.07 -14.13 22.49
CA SER A 4 1.94 -14.97 22.08
C SER A 4 0.91 -14.25 21.22
N CYS A 5 1.20 -13.04 20.75
CA CYS A 5 0.31 -12.35 19.81
C CYS A 5 0.61 -12.81 18.37
N LEU A 6 0.06 -13.97 18.00
CA LEU A 6 -0.49 -14.27 16.67
C LEU A 6 0.38 -13.94 15.44
N ALA A 7 1.70 -14.08 15.52
CA ALA A 7 2.49 -14.09 14.31
C ALA A 7 2.24 -15.44 13.60
N PRO A 8 1.84 -15.46 12.32
CA PRO A 8 1.73 -16.72 11.55
C PRO A 8 3.02 -17.53 11.72
N SER A 9 2.95 -18.86 11.73
CA SER A 9 4.16 -19.68 11.77
C SER A 9 5.18 -19.21 10.73
N LEU A 10 6.47 -19.23 11.06
CA LEU A 10 7.54 -19.07 10.05
C LEU A 10 7.66 -20.31 9.15
N GLU A 11 6.88 -21.36 9.43
CA GLU A 11 6.79 -22.55 8.59
C GLU A 11 6.43 -22.19 7.14
N GLY A 12 7.30 -22.57 6.21
CA GLY A 12 7.18 -22.26 4.79
C GLY A 12 7.67 -20.87 4.39
N LEU A 13 8.42 -20.19 5.26
CA LEU A 13 9.10 -18.91 5.03
C LEU A 13 10.63 -18.99 5.17
N GLU A 14 11.17 -20.17 5.49
CA GLU A 14 12.59 -20.38 5.78
C GLU A 14 13.44 -20.25 4.52
N THR A 15 12.86 -20.54 3.35
CA THR A 15 13.53 -20.43 2.06
C THR A 15 13.21 -19.09 1.40
N PRO A 16 14.22 -18.26 1.07
CA PRO A 16 14.01 -17.04 0.30
C PRO A 16 13.32 -17.32 -1.04
N LEU A 17 12.40 -16.45 -1.41
CA LEU A 17 11.74 -16.49 -2.70
C LEU A 17 12.69 -16.02 -3.80
N GLU A 18 12.63 -16.72 -4.93
CA GLU A 18 13.34 -16.35 -6.15
C GLU A 18 12.94 -14.94 -6.65
N PRO A 19 13.91 -14.07 -6.99
CA PRO A 19 13.66 -12.78 -7.59
C PRO A 19 12.87 -12.87 -8.90
N LEU A 20 11.89 -11.99 -9.07
CA LEU A 20 11.15 -11.82 -10.33
C LEU A 20 11.75 -10.67 -11.14
N ASN A 21 12.07 -10.87 -12.42
CA ASN A 21 12.63 -9.79 -13.26
C ASN A 21 11.67 -8.59 -13.43
N GLY A 22 10.38 -8.86 -13.62
CA GLY A 22 9.38 -7.84 -13.97
C GLY A 22 7.96 -8.39 -14.01
N LEU A 23 6.99 -7.48 -13.87
CA LEU A 23 5.57 -7.76 -14.00
C LEU A 23 5.05 -7.37 -15.38
N THR A 24 4.02 -8.05 -15.86
CA THR A 24 3.46 -7.85 -17.22
C THR A 24 1.98 -7.50 -17.17
N ALA A 25 1.43 -6.99 -18.26
CA ALA A 25 -0.02 -6.91 -18.41
C ALA A 25 -0.64 -8.32 -18.42
N THR A 26 -1.88 -8.43 -17.92
CA THR A 26 -2.68 -9.66 -18.02
C THR A 26 -3.70 -9.54 -19.15
N GLU A 27 -4.10 -10.67 -19.73
CA GLU A 27 -5.21 -10.67 -20.68
C GLU A 27 -6.54 -10.38 -19.96
N GLY A 28 -7.26 -9.35 -20.40
CA GLY A 28 -8.56 -8.96 -19.82
C GLY A 28 -8.45 -8.18 -18.50
N TYR A 29 -9.50 -8.25 -17.68
CA TYR A 29 -9.56 -7.51 -16.42
C TYR A 29 -8.76 -8.23 -15.32
N GLY A 30 -7.65 -7.65 -14.87
CA GLY A 30 -6.81 -8.23 -13.84
C GLY A 30 -5.47 -7.51 -13.71
N THR A 31 -4.62 -8.00 -12.82
CA THR A 31 -3.22 -7.58 -12.71
C THR A 31 -2.34 -8.78 -12.41
N ASP A 32 -1.09 -8.74 -12.84
CA ASP A 32 -0.10 -9.78 -12.55
C ASP A 32 0.04 -9.99 -11.04
N ASN A 33 -0.16 -11.22 -10.59
CA ASN A 33 -0.16 -11.61 -9.19
C ASN A 33 1.09 -12.40 -8.77
N ARG A 34 2.08 -12.56 -9.65
CA ARG A 34 3.29 -13.35 -9.35
C ARG A 34 4.07 -12.83 -8.13
N ALA A 35 3.99 -11.53 -7.87
CA ALA A 35 4.63 -10.90 -6.71
C ALA A 35 3.76 -10.85 -5.42
N GLU A 36 2.55 -11.42 -5.42
CA GLU A 36 1.69 -11.43 -4.24
C GLU A 36 2.29 -12.25 -3.08
N ARG A 37 2.93 -13.40 -3.39
CA ARG A 37 3.62 -14.20 -2.37
C ARG A 37 4.76 -13.41 -1.74
N PHE A 38 5.56 -12.70 -2.53
CA PHE A 38 6.61 -11.84 -2.00
C PHE A 38 6.06 -10.73 -1.09
N SER A 39 4.98 -10.07 -1.50
CA SER A 39 4.31 -9.04 -0.67
C SER A 39 3.84 -9.62 0.67
N TRP A 40 3.30 -10.85 0.66
CA TRP A 40 2.90 -11.56 1.87
C TRP A 40 4.10 -11.85 2.79
N VAL A 41 5.21 -12.35 2.23
CA VAL A 41 6.45 -12.62 2.99
C VAL A 41 6.96 -11.35 3.66
N MET A 42 7.05 -10.23 2.92
CA MET A 42 7.47 -8.94 3.47
C MET A 42 6.67 -8.57 4.72
N MET A 43 5.35 -8.71 4.66
CA MET A 43 4.48 -8.33 5.77
C MET A 43 4.55 -9.27 6.96
N VAL A 44 4.54 -10.57 6.73
CA VAL A 44 4.62 -11.56 7.81
C VAL A 44 5.94 -11.44 8.54
N LEU A 45 7.06 -11.38 7.81
CA LEU A 45 8.38 -11.22 8.41
C LEU A 45 8.50 -9.87 9.14
N SER A 46 8.01 -8.77 8.58
CA SER A 46 7.99 -7.46 9.28
C SER A 46 7.26 -7.53 10.61
N GLY A 47 6.13 -8.25 10.67
CA GLY A 47 5.40 -8.46 11.90
C GLY A 47 6.19 -9.21 12.96
N HIS A 48 6.88 -10.28 12.56
CA HIS A 48 7.78 -11.03 13.44
C HIS A 48 8.97 -10.18 13.91
N VAL A 49 9.55 -9.36 13.02
CA VAL A 49 10.62 -8.41 13.37
C VAL A 49 10.14 -7.43 14.45
N LEU A 50 8.96 -6.82 14.28
CA LEU A 50 8.37 -5.95 15.29
C LEU A 50 8.02 -6.69 16.59
N GLY A 51 7.76 -8.00 16.50
CA GLY A 51 7.60 -8.90 17.63
C GLY A 51 8.90 -9.30 18.33
N GLY A 52 10.06 -8.89 17.80
CA GLY A 52 11.39 -9.19 18.35
C GLY A 52 11.95 -10.56 17.97
N ASN A 53 11.47 -11.16 16.87
CA ASN A 53 11.98 -12.46 16.39
C ASN A 53 13.28 -12.28 15.56
N PRO A 54 14.45 -12.77 16.05
CA PRO A 54 15.72 -12.58 15.38
C PRO A 54 15.87 -13.41 14.09
N GLU A 55 15.18 -14.54 13.98
CA GLU A 55 15.17 -15.36 12.76
C GLU A 55 14.48 -14.61 11.62
N ALA A 56 13.34 -13.97 11.91
CA ALA A 56 12.64 -13.15 10.94
C ALA A 56 13.45 -11.93 10.48
N VAL A 57 14.28 -11.34 11.36
CA VAL A 57 15.24 -10.29 10.97
C VAL A 57 16.19 -10.82 9.91
N GLN A 58 16.79 -12.00 10.12
CA GLN A 58 17.74 -12.57 9.14
C GLN A 58 17.05 -12.89 7.81
N LEU A 59 15.89 -13.54 7.85
CA LEU A 59 15.13 -13.89 6.65
C LEU A 59 14.72 -12.64 5.86
N LEU A 60 14.25 -11.59 6.53
CA LEU A 60 13.81 -10.37 5.85
C LEU A 60 14.98 -9.61 5.24
N ARG A 61 16.11 -9.52 5.95
CA ARG A 61 17.35 -8.91 5.43
C ARG A 61 17.84 -9.64 4.18
N GLN A 62 17.91 -10.97 4.23
CA GLN A 62 18.34 -11.80 3.11
C GLN A 62 17.42 -11.62 1.91
N GLN A 63 16.11 -11.73 2.12
CA GLN A 63 15.11 -11.62 1.06
C GLN A 63 15.16 -10.26 0.33
N LEU A 64 15.28 -9.15 1.08
CA LEU A 64 15.41 -7.80 0.51
C LEU A 64 16.72 -7.64 -0.26
N HIS A 65 17.83 -8.11 0.31
CA HIS A 65 19.14 -8.00 -0.32
C HIS A 65 19.22 -8.79 -1.63
N ASP A 66 18.69 -10.02 -1.66
CA ASP A 66 18.71 -10.87 -2.84
C ASP A 66 17.87 -10.28 -3.99
N TRP A 67 16.69 -9.77 -3.67
CA TRP A 67 15.83 -9.12 -4.66
C TRP A 67 16.45 -7.83 -5.20
N ALA A 68 17.05 -7.03 -4.32
CA ALA A 68 17.74 -5.81 -4.73
C ALA A 68 18.97 -6.11 -5.62
N THR A 69 19.78 -7.08 -5.22
CA THR A 69 20.99 -7.49 -5.97
C THR A 69 20.66 -8.06 -7.34
N ALA A 70 19.56 -8.82 -7.44
CA ALA A 70 19.08 -9.35 -8.71
C ALA A 70 18.39 -8.31 -9.62
N GLY A 71 18.18 -7.08 -9.13
CA GLY A 71 17.41 -6.07 -9.86
C GLY A 71 15.95 -6.49 -10.07
N ALA A 72 15.35 -7.15 -9.08
CA ALA A 72 13.99 -7.64 -9.16
C ALA A 72 13.01 -6.52 -9.53
N LEU A 73 11.98 -6.85 -10.30
CA LEU A 73 10.90 -5.97 -10.76
C LEU A 73 11.32 -4.80 -11.67
N THR A 74 12.62 -4.59 -11.94
CA THR A 74 13.11 -3.48 -12.77
C THR A 74 12.71 -3.60 -14.24
N GLN A 75 12.39 -4.81 -14.70
CA GLN A 75 11.90 -5.10 -16.06
C GLN A 75 10.37 -5.12 -16.14
N THR A 76 9.67 -4.53 -15.16
CA THR A 76 8.21 -4.39 -15.21
C THR A 76 7.76 -3.55 -16.40
N GLU A 77 6.81 -4.05 -17.18
CA GLU A 77 6.27 -3.36 -18.35
C GLU A 77 5.70 -1.98 -17.96
N PRO A 78 6.00 -0.90 -18.70
CA PRO A 78 5.57 0.46 -18.38
C PRO A 78 4.11 0.74 -18.79
N VAL A 79 3.21 -0.17 -18.41
CA VAL A 79 1.77 -0.15 -18.70
C VAL A 79 0.96 -0.18 -17.40
N HIS A 80 -0.28 0.30 -17.45
CA HIS A 80 -1.07 0.59 -16.26
C HIS A 80 -1.30 -0.63 -15.34
N ASP A 81 -1.56 -1.82 -15.90
CA ASP A 81 -1.83 -3.03 -15.10
C ASP A 81 -0.58 -3.57 -14.40
N ALA A 82 0.53 -3.64 -15.14
CA ALA A 82 1.82 -4.06 -14.61
C ALA A 82 2.31 -3.09 -13.52
N TYR A 83 2.14 -1.78 -13.73
CA TYR A 83 2.47 -0.77 -12.72
C TYR A 83 1.50 -0.80 -11.54
N PHE A 84 0.24 -1.20 -11.73
CA PHE A 84 -0.68 -1.43 -10.63
C PHE A 84 -0.25 -2.61 -9.75
N ALA A 85 0.22 -3.70 -10.35
CA ALA A 85 0.83 -4.79 -9.60
C ALA A 85 2.10 -4.33 -8.86
N LEU A 86 2.99 -3.59 -9.53
CA LEU A 86 4.23 -3.08 -8.93
C LEU A 86 3.96 -2.23 -7.68
N LYS A 87 3.06 -1.24 -7.74
CA LYS A 87 2.77 -0.40 -6.57
C LYS A 87 2.12 -1.16 -5.40
N ARG A 88 1.40 -2.27 -5.66
CA ARG A 88 0.87 -3.15 -4.60
C ARG A 88 1.99 -3.88 -3.85
N VAL A 89 3.11 -4.15 -4.52
CA VAL A 89 4.30 -4.76 -3.94
C VAL A 89 5.13 -3.73 -3.18
N LEU A 90 5.28 -2.52 -3.72
CA LEU A 90 6.23 -1.54 -3.17
C LEU A 90 5.88 -1.07 -1.75
N LEU A 91 4.61 -0.80 -1.45
CA LEU A 91 4.25 -0.31 -0.11
C LEU A 91 4.66 -1.28 1.02
N PRO A 92 4.28 -2.59 0.99
CA PRO A 92 4.73 -3.52 2.01
C PRO A 92 6.26 -3.72 2.00
N THR A 93 6.93 -3.65 0.86
CA THR A 93 8.40 -3.77 0.80
C THR A 93 9.12 -2.57 1.44
N ILE A 94 8.64 -1.34 1.22
CA ILE A 94 9.18 -0.14 1.86
C ILE A 94 9.01 -0.23 3.38
N MET A 95 7.83 -0.65 3.86
CA MET A 95 7.61 -0.87 5.29
C MET A 95 8.54 -1.94 5.86
N ALA A 96 8.71 -3.04 5.14
CA ALA A 96 9.60 -4.11 5.56
C ALA A 96 11.06 -3.67 5.64
N TYR A 97 11.56 -2.98 4.60
CA TYR A 97 12.89 -2.38 4.63
C TYR A 97 13.04 -1.42 5.82
N ALA A 98 12.05 -0.58 6.07
CA ALA A 98 12.07 0.35 7.20
C ALA A 98 12.18 -0.36 8.56
N THR A 99 11.60 -1.56 8.74
CA THR A 99 11.71 -2.32 9.99
C THR A 99 13.09 -2.92 10.27
N VAL A 100 13.90 -3.19 9.24
CA VAL A 100 15.20 -3.87 9.38
C VAL A 100 16.40 -3.01 8.97
N ARG A 101 16.18 -1.79 8.47
CA ARG A 101 17.26 -0.93 7.95
C ARG A 101 18.37 -0.63 8.96
N ALA A 102 18.05 -0.60 10.25
CA ALA A 102 19.02 -0.37 11.32
C ALA A 102 19.94 -1.59 11.55
N ASP A 103 19.50 -2.79 11.17
CA ASP A 103 20.27 -4.03 11.32
C ASP A 103 21.15 -4.32 10.10
N LEU A 104 20.85 -3.73 8.94
CA LEU A 104 21.60 -3.90 7.69
C LEU A 104 22.97 -3.21 7.73
N SER A 105 23.96 -3.79 7.04
CA SER A 105 25.23 -3.08 6.81
C SER A 105 25.04 -1.86 5.92
N GLU A 106 25.99 -0.92 5.92
CA GLU A 106 25.96 0.25 5.05
C GLU A 106 25.82 -0.13 3.57
N GLU A 107 26.57 -1.14 3.13
CA GLU A 107 26.51 -1.63 1.75
C GLU A 107 25.16 -2.27 1.40
N GLN A 108 24.61 -3.09 2.30
CA GLN A 108 23.27 -3.67 2.10
C GLN A 108 22.21 -2.57 2.01
N ASN A 109 22.28 -1.57 2.89
CA ASN A 109 21.40 -0.41 2.85
C ASN A 109 21.50 0.35 1.53
N ARG A 110 22.71 0.59 1.04
CA ARG A 110 22.95 1.29 -0.23
C ARG A 110 22.33 0.54 -1.41
N ILE A 111 22.52 -0.78 -1.49
CA ILE A 111 21.97 -1.62 -2.56
C ILE A 111 20.43 -1.62 -2.53
N ILE A 112 19.85 -1.90 -1.35
CA ILE A 112 18.39 -2.01 -1.20
C ILE A 112 17.72 -0.64 -1.43
N ALA A 113 18.30 0.43 -0.91
CA ALA A 113 17.74 1.78 -1.08
C ALA A 113 17.78 2.24 -2.54
N ALA A 114 18.89 2.00 -3.26
CA ALA A 114 18.98 2.35 -4.68
C ALA A 114 17.97 1.56 -5.53
N TRP A 115 17.78 0.28 -5.22
CA TRP A 115 16.78 -0.57 -5.89
C TRP A 115 15.35 -0.07 -5.64
N LEU A 116 14.99 0.23 -4.39
CA LEU A 116 13.67 0.75 -4.05
C LEU A 116 13.43 2.14 -4.66
N ASP A 117 14.43 3.03 -4.64
CA ASP A 117 14.30 4.37 -5.21
C ASP A 117 13.99 4.33 -6.72
N ASP A 118 14.69 3.48 -7.49
CA ASP A 118 14.40 3.28 -8.92
C ASP A 118 12.97 2.81 -9.15
N LEU A 119 12.51 1.79 -8.40
CA LEU A 119 11.14 1.27 -8.56
C LEU A 119 10.06 2.27 -8.13
N VAL A 120 10.29 3.00 -7.03
CA VAL A 120 9.37 4.02 -6.52
C VAL A 120 9.23 5.16 -7.52
N ARG A 121 10.34 5.67 -8.06
CA ARG A 121 10.29 6.76 -9.05
C ARG A 121 9.60 6.34 -10.36
N ARG A 122 9.69 5.06 -10.75
CA ARG A 122 8.93 4.53 -11.91
C ARG A 122 7.42 4.63 -11.69
N VAL A 123 6.90 4.33 -10.49
CA VAL A 123 5.44 4.34 -10.25
C VAL A 123 4.82 5.74 -10.13
N ASP A 124 5.62 6.81 -10.19
CA ASP A 124 5.11 8.19 -10.35
C ASP A 124 4.61 8.47 -11.77
N ARG A 125 4.83 7.55 -12.72
CA ARG A 125 4.33 7.66 -14.09
C ARG A 125 2.82 7.94 -14.15
N VAL A 126 2.45 8.91 -14.97
CA VAL A 126 1.07 9.26 -15.33
C VAL A 126 0.70 8.55 -16.64
N PHE A 127 -0.51 8.00 -16.71
CA PHE A 127 -1.01 7.25 -17.88
C PHE A 127 -2.04 8.02 -18.72
N ASP A 128 -2.32 9.28 -18.36
CA ASP A 128 -3.28 10.19 -19.00
C ASP A 128 -4.70 9.60 -19.09
N GLY A 129 -5.18 9.06 -17.97
CA GLY A 129 -6.48 8.41 -17.92
C GLY A 129 -7.13 8.41 -16.53
N THR A 130 -8.33 7.80 -16.44
CA THR A 130 -9.07 7.79 -15.16
C THR A 130 -8.34 7.07 -14.02
N VAL A 131 -7.33 6.25 -14.34
CA VAL A 131 -6.42 5.62 -13.37
C VAL A 131 -5.57 6.64 -12.61
N ASP A 132 -5.29 7.81 -13.19
CA ASP A 132 -4.52 8.87 -12.53
C ASP A 132 -5.34 9.72 -11.55
N HIS A 133 -6.64 9.42 -11.44
CA HIS A 133 -7.59 10.16 -10.61
C HIS A 133 -8.37 9.28 -9.64
N ASN A 134 -8.11 7.97 -9.60
CA ASN A 134 -8.82 7.01 -8.75
C ASN A 134 -7.85 6.30 -7.79
N ASN A 135 -8.30 5.22 -7.13
CA ASN A 135 -7.51 4.38 -6.23
C ASN A 135 -6.14 3.96 -6.76
N HIS A 136 -5.95 3.85 -8.07
CA HIS A 136 -4.65 3.56 -8.67
C HIS A 136 -3.63 4.66 -8.34
N ARG A 137 -4.03 5.94 -8.42
CA ARG A 137 -3.14 7.06 -8.10
C ARG A 137 -3.01 7.28 -6.60
N TYR A 138 -4.08 7.07 -5.82
CA TYR A 138 -3.96 7.09 -4.35
C TYR A 138 -2.91 6.07 -3.86
N LEU A 139 -2.89 4.86 -4.44
CA LEU A 139 -1.89 3.87 -4.10
C LEU A 139 -0.48 4.29 -4.52
N ALA A 140 -0.30 4.82 -5.73
CA ALA A 140 1.00 5.31 -6.18
C ALA A 140 1.53 6.43 -5.27
N ASP A 141 0.71 7.44 -4.97
CA ASP A 141 1.12 8.57 -4.12
C ASP A 141 1.36 8.14 -2.67
N SER A 142 0.69 7.09 -2.16
CA SER A 142 1.02 6.53 -0.84
C SER A 142 2.39 5.86 -0.81
N VAL A 143 2.81 5.23 -1.91
CA VAL A 143 4.14 4.64 -2.08
C VAL A 143 5.20 5.75 -2.15
N LEU A 144 4.96 6.79 -2.95
CA LEU A 144 5.86 7.95 -3.06
C LEU A 144 6.03 8.65 -1.71
N MET A 145 4.93 8.88 -0.99
CA MET A 145 4.97 9.51 0.32
C MET A 145 5.71 8.67 1.37
N ALA A 146 5.47 7.35 1.39
CA ALA A 146 6.15 6.44 2.30
C ALA A 146 7.67 6.44 2.07
N TRP A 147 8.09 6.40 0.80
CA TRP A 147 9.50 6.47 0.45
C TRP A 147 10.10 7.84 0.78
N GLY A 148 9.42 8.93 0.40
CA GLY A 148 9.86 10.30 0.67
C GLY A 148 10.07 10.57 2.16
N ALA A 149 9.11 10.16 2.99
CA ALA A 149 9.24 10.25 4.45
C ALA A 149 10.41 9.40 4.99
N LEU A 150 10.65 8.22 4.41
CA LEU A 150 11.69 7.29 4.86
C LEU A 150 13.11 7.80 4.56
N ILE A 151 13.31 8.48 3.43
CA ILE A 151 14.62 8.95 2.97
C ILE A 151 14.84 10.46 3.14
N GLY A 152 13.82 11.20 3.60
CA GLY A 152 13.89 12.66 3.72
C GLY A 152 13.74 13.41 2.40
N ASP A 153 13.10 12.82 1.39
CA ASP A 153 12.78 13.46 0.11
C ASP A 153 11.42 14.18 0.22
N ALA A 154 11.49 15.49 0.44
CA ALA A 154 10.31 16.35 0.65
C ALA A 154 9.42 16.43 -0.60
N GLU A 155 9.96 16.31 -1.81
CA GLU A 155 9.17 16.37 -3.04
C GLU A 155 8.29 15.11 -3.17
N LEU A 156 8.87 13.94 -2.92
CA LEU A 156 8.11 12.68 -2.91
C LEU A 156 7.07 12.65 -1.79
N TYR A 157 7.43 13.16 -0.60
CA TYR A 157 6.49 13.29 0.51
C TYR A 157 5.28 14.17 0.15
N GLN A 158 5.55 15.35 -0.42
CA GLN A 158 4.51 16.33 -0.74
C GLN A 158 3.49 15.79 -1.76
N LYS A 159 3.89 14.91 -2.70
CA LYS A 159 2.95 14.26 -3.64
C LYS A 159 1.84 13.50 -2.91
N GLY A 160 2.15 12.86 -1.78
CA GLY A 160 1.15 12.19 -0.93
C GLY A 160 0.16 13.16 -0.29
N VAL A 161 0.68 14.24 0.32
CA VAL A 161 -0.12 15.30 0.93
C VAL A 161 -1.06 15.93 -0.09
N ASP A 162 -0.54 16.28 -1.26
CA ASP A 162 -1.33 16.85 -2.37
C ASP A 162 -2.40 15.89 -2.86
N ARG A 163 -2.09 14.59 -2.91
CA ARG A 163 -3.07 13.57 -3.31
C ARG A 163 -4.17 13.39 -2.28
N PHE A 164 -3.83 13.42 -0.99
CA PHE A 164 -4.82 13.36 0.08
C PHE A 164 -5.81 14.53 -0.03
N ASN A 165 -5.30 15.75 -0.23
CA ASN A 165 -6.11 16.95 -0.46
C ASN A 165 -6.98 16.85 -1.71
N THR A 166 -6.42 16.31 -2.79
CA THR A 166 -7.14 16.04 -4.03
C THR A 166 -8.30 15.07 -3.81
N ALA A 167 -8.09 13.99 -3.06
CA ALA A 167 -9.15 13.02 -2.76
C ALA A 167 -10.30 13.65 -1.97
N LEU A 168 -10.00 14.48 -0.96
CA LEU A 168 -11.03 15.23 -0.22
C LEU A 168 -11.80 16.19 -1.12
N LYS A 169 -11.11 16.91 -2.02
CA LYS A 169 -11.74 17.80 -3.01
C LYS A 169 -12.64 17.07 -4.01
N GLN A 170 -12.27 15.84 -4.38
CA GLN A 170 -13.01 15.01 -5.34
C GLN A 170 -14.23 14.33 -4.70
N ALA A 171 -14.20 14.11 -3.38
CA ALA A 171 -15.29 13.48 -2.66
C ALA A 171 -16.53 14.38 -2.65
N ARG A 172 -17.71 13.73 -2.75
CA ARG A 172 -18.99 14.42 -2.57
C ARG A 172 -19.23 14.68 -1.09
N ALA A 173 -20.23 15.51 -0.78
CA ALA A 173 -20.64 15.80 0.60
C ALA A 173 -21.02 14.55 1.42
N ASP A 174 -21.50 13.49 0.77
CA ASP A 174 -21.82 12.20 1.41
C ASP A 174 -20.58 11.32 1.66
N GLY A 175 -19.38 11.76 1.27
CA GLY A 175 -18.12 11.03 1.39
C GLY A 175 -17.83 10.07 0.23
N SER A 176 -18.69 9.94 -0.77
CA SER A 176 -18.43 9.07 -1.92
C SER A 176 -17.40 9.67 -2.86
N LEU A 177 -16.44 8.86 -3.33
CA LEU A 177 -15.54 9.22 -4.42
C LEU A 177 -16.21 8.88 -5.76
N PRO A 178 -16.47 9.84 -6.67
CA PRO A 178 -17.27 9.61 -7.88
C PRO A 178 -16.76 8.47 -8.77
N LEU A 179 -15.43 8.33 -8.93
CA LEU A 179 -14.83 7.30 -9.78
C LEU A 179 -14.90 5.89 -9.18
N GLU A 180 -15.07 5.78 -7.87
CA GLU A 180 -15.27 4.51 -7.16
C GLU A 180 -16.75 4.18 -7.04
N ALA A 181 -17.58 5.18 -6.74
CA ALA A 181 -19.03 5.06 -6.65
C ALA A 181 -19.65 4.59 -7.97
N ARG A 182 -19.11 5.00 -9.12
CA ARG A 182 -19.60 4.56 -10.44
C ARG A 182 -19.30 3.09 -10.78
N ARG A 183 -18.59 2.35 -9.92
CA ARG A 183 -18.22 0.94 -10.15
C ARG A 183 -19.32 -0.05 -9.78
N GLY A 184 -20.56 0.43 -9.60
CA GLY A 184 -21.74 -0.38 -9.33
C GLY A 184 -21.57 -1.25 -8.08
N GLY A 185 -21.92 -2.53 -8.17
CA GLY A 185 -21.80 -3.49 -7.06
C GLY A 185 -20.39 -3.63 -6.46
N ARG A 186 -19.34 -3.15 -7.15
CA ARG A 186 -17.96 -3.15 -6.66
C ARG A 186 -17.55 -1.84 -5.96
N SER A 187 -18.44 -0.85 -5.85
CA SER A 187 -18.13 0.45 -5.26
C SER A 187 -17.53 0.34 -3.85
N ALA A 188 -18.14 -0.47 -2.97
CA ALA A 188 -17.64 -0.66 -1.61
C ALA A 188 -16.20 -1.21 -1.59
N TRP A 189 -15.88 -2.12 -2.51
CA TRP A 189 -14.53 -2.66 -2.68
C TRP A 189 -13.52 -1.58 -3.10
N TYR A 190 -13.87 -0.72 -4.06
CA TYR A 190 -12.97 0.34 -4.52
C TYR A 190 -12.83 1.51 -3.54
N MET A 191 -13.91 1.85 -2.83
CA MET A 191 -13.84 2.79 -1.72
C MET A 191 -12.89 2.30 -0.64
N ARG A 192 -12.96 1.00 -0.28
CA ARG A 192 -12.02 0.37 0.64
C ARG A 192 -10.57 0.53 0.17
N GLN A 193 -10.28 0.28 -1.11
CA GLN A 193 -8.92 0.46 -1.65
C GLN A 193 -8.44 1.91 -1.52
N SER A 194 -9.30 2.87 -1.83
CA SER A 194 -8.97 4.30 -1.69
C SER A 194 -8.69 4.68 -0.24
N LEU A 195 -9.55 4.25 0.69
CA LEU A 195 -9.38 4.51 2.12
C LEU A 195 -8.09 3.91 2.67
N SER A 196 -7.68 2.73 2.22
CA SER A 196 -6.41 2.12 2.65
C SER A 196 -5.22 3.02 2.33
N SER A 197 -5.16 3.60 1.13
CA SER A 197 -4.09 4.52 0.75
C SER A 197 -4.15 5.85 1.49
N LEU A 198 -5.36 6.41 1.68
CA LEU A 198 -5.52 7.69 2.37
C LEU A 198 -5.19 7.59 3.87
N VAL A 199 -5.55 6.49 4.52
CA VAL A 199 -5.16 6.21 5.91
C VAL A 199 -3.65 6.04 5.99
N ALA A 200 -3.02 5.32 5.05
CA ALA A 200 -1.57 5.21 5.00
C ALA A 200 -0.88 6.58 4.91
N MET A 201 -1.34 7.47 4.03
CA MET A 201 -0.84 8.84 3.93
C MET A 201 -1.01 9.61 5.25
N ALA A 202 -2.20 9.53 5.88
CA ALA A 202 -2.48 10.23 7.13
C ALA A 202 -1.61 9.76 8.31
N GLU A 203 -1.35 8.46 8.41
CA GLU A 203 -0.42 7.91 9.41
C GLU A 203 1.02 8.34 9.15
N ILE A 204 1.49 8.28 7.90
CA ILE A 204 2.83 8.74 7.54
C ILE A 204 3.00 10.22 7.89
N ALA A 205 2.01 11.05 7.56
CA ALA A 205 1.99 12.47 7.92
C ALA A 205 2.05 12.69 9.44
N THR A 206 1.26 11.94 10.20
CA THR A 206 1.25 12.03 11.67
C THR A 206 2.64 11.76 12.25
N GLN A 207 3.37 10.78 11.70
CA GLN A 207 4.75 10.48 12.10
C GLN A 207 5.75 11.57 11.70
N GLN A 208 5.46 12.36 10.67
CA GLN A 208 6.25 13.54 10.29
C GLN A 208 5.84 14.81 11.05
N GLY A 209 4.79 14.75 11.88
CA GLY A 209 4.27 15.89 12.64
C GLY A 209 3.21 16.72 11.91
N ASP A 210 2.70 16.24 10.77
CA ASP A 210 1.62 16.85 10.01
C ASP A 210 0.26 16.23 10.37
N GLU A 211 -0.82 17.03 10.35
CA GLU A 211 -2.16 16.59 10.74
C GLU A 211 -3.11 16.49 9.55
N LEU A 212 -3.13 15.34 8.86
CA LEU A 212 -4.08 15.10 7.75
C LEU A 212 -5.45 14.59 8.22
N TYR A 213 -5.54 13.92 9.36
CA TYR A 213 -6.79 13.37 9.90
C TYR A 213 -7.90 14.41 10.17
N PRO A 214 -7.62 15.57 10.80
CA PRO A 214 -8.64 16.58 11.05
C PRO A 214 -8.89 17.49 9.84
N GLN A 215 -8.10 17.35 8.77
CA GLN A 215 -8.14 18.28 7.66
C GLN A 215 -9.48 18.20 6.90
N ALA A 216 -10.00 19.38 6.56
CA ALA A 216 -11.19 19.55 5.74
C ALA A 216 -10.87 20.29 4.44
N VAL A 217 -11.34 19.77 3.31
CA VAL A 217 -11.29 20.46 2.01
C VAL A 217 -12.71 20.59 1.50
N ALA A 218 -13.18 21.83 1.27
CA ALA A 218 -14.56 22.12 0.89
C ALA A 218 -15.62 21.47 1.82
N GLY A 219 -15.32 21.40 3.12
CA GLY A 219 -16.20 20.79 4.14
C GLY A 219 -16.13 19.26 4.21
N VAL A 220 -15.34 18.60 3.38
CA VAL A 220 -15.16 17.14 3.39
C VAL A 220 -13.88 16.76 4.12
N THR A 221 -13.98 15.74 4.97
CA THR A 221 -12.87 15.16 5.76
C THR A 221 -12.74 13.67 5.48
N LEU A 222 -11.65 13.05 5.91
CA LEU A 222 -11.47 11.59 5.80
C LEU A 222 -12.62 10.81 6.48
N GLN A 223 -13.17 11.32 7.58
CA GLN A 223 -14.28 10.69 8.29
C GLN A 223 -15.56 10.62 7.44
N HIS A 224 -15.80 11.58 6.55
CA HIS A 224 -16.92 11.50 5.60
C HIS A 224 -16.75 10.28 4.66
N LEU A 225 -15.54 10.07 4.10
CA LEU A 225 -15.25 8.94 3.22
C LEU A 225 -15.39 7.59 3.95
N VAL A 226 -14.95 7.53 5.22
CA VAL A 226 -15.14 6.35 6.10
C VAL A 226 -16.64 6.13 6.40
N GLY A 227 -17.39 7.21 6.62
CA GLY A 227 -18.84 7.19 6.84
C GLY A 227 -19.62 6.63 5.65
N PHE A 228 -19.26 7.02 4.43
CA PHE A 228 -19.85 6.46 3.21
C PHE A 228 -19.65 4.94 3.13
N SER A 229 -18.42 4.48 3.35
CA SER A 229 -18.08 3.05 3.28
C SER A 229 -18.80 2.23 4.37
N SER A 230 -18.92 2.78 5.58
CA SER A 230 -19.62 2.15 6.69
C SER A 230 -21.12 2.04 6.45
N THR A 231 -21.72 3.07 5.86
CA THR A 231 -23.14 3.06 5.46
C THR A 231 -23.38 2.00 4.38
N ALA A 232 -22.52 1.94 3.36
CA ALA A 232 -22.61 0.95 2.29
C ALA A 232 -22.59 -0.51 2.79
N LEU A 233 -21.92 -0.81 3.91
CA LEU A 233 -21.90 -2.13 4.54
C LEU A 233 -23.18 -2.46 5.33
N ARG A 234 -23.81 -1.45 5.95
CA ARG A 234 -25.00 -1.66 6.79
C ARG A 234 -26.26 -1.86 5.94
N SER A 235 -26.37 -1.13 4.84
CA SER A 235 -27.52 -1.21 3.96
C SER A 235 -27.21 -2.10 2.77
N HIS A 236 -27.68 -3.35 2.83
CA HIS A 236 -27.77 -4.23 1.66
C HIS A 236 -28.50 -3.55 0.47
N ASN A 237 -29.25 -2.46 0.73
CA ASN A 237 -30.00 -1.66 -0.24
C ASN A 237 -29.37 -0.31 -0.63
N THR A 238 -28.30 0.21 -0.03
CA THR A 238 -27.65 1.42 -0.58
C THR A 238 -26.80 1.11 -1.81
N ALA A 239 -26.40 -0.15 -1.96
CA ALA A 239 -25.92 -0.67 -3.25
C ALA A 239 -27.03 -0.72 -4.31
N ALA A 240 -28.32 -0.70 -3.92
CA ALA A 240 -29.46 -0.70 -4.84
C ALA A 240 -29.84 0.69 -5.36
N ALA A 241 -29.23 1.77 -4.86
CA ALA A 241 -29.27 3.10 -5.51
C ALA A 241 -28.24 3.23 -6.65
N MET A 242 -27.46 2.18 -6.92
CA MET A 242 -26.61 2.05 -8.11
C MET A 242 -27.38 1.29 -9.20
N PRO A 243 -27.22 1.66 -10.50
CA PRO A 243 -28.00 1.07 -11.59
C PRO A 243 -27.88 -0.47 -11.64
N PRO A 244 -28.92 -1.17 -12.14
CA PRO A 244 -29.26 -2.51 -11.68
C PRO A 244 -28.35 -3.62 -12.19
N ARG A 245 -28.17 -4.61 -11.30
CA ARG A 245 -27.81 -6.04 -11.45
C ARG A 245 -27.12 -6.48 -12.76
N ILE A 246 -25.85 -6.85 -12.63
CA ILE A 246 -25.25 -7.93 -13.42
C ILE A 246 -25.25 -9.19 -12.55
N ILE A 247 -25.89 -10.24 -13.04
CA ILE A 247 -25.84 -11.60 -12.50
C ILE A 247 -24.40 -12.10 -12.67
N PHE A 248 -23.75 -12.57 -11.60
CA PHE A 248 -22.41 -13.16 -11.67
C PHE A 248 -22.53 -14.63 -12.10
N PRO A 249 -22.02 -15.05 -13.27
CA PRO A 249 -21.61 -16.44 -13.47
C PRO A 249 -20.20 -16.62 -12.88
N ASP A 250 -20.04 -17.70 -12.13
CA ASP A 250 -18.81 -18.32 -11.64
C ASP A 250 -17.82 -17.46 -10.83
N GLN A 251 -17.88 -17.67 -9.53
CA GLN A 251 -16.93 -17.15 -8.55
C GLN A 251 -15.54 -17.74 -8.78
N GLN A 252 -14.56 -16.88 -9.04
CA GLN A 252 -13.18 -17.16 -8.64
C GLN A 252 -13.07 -17.03 -7.12
N PRO A 253 -12.25 -17.86 -6.44
CA PRO A 253 -12.14 -17.85 -5.00
C PRO A 253 -11.66 -16.48 -4.52
N ILE A 254 -12.34 -15.96 -3.50
CA ILE A 254 -11.97 -14.77 -2.74
C ILE A 254 -10.63 -15.09 -2.06
N ILE A 255 -9.52 -14.74 -2.70
CA ILE A 255 -8.23 -14.71 -2.03
C ILE A 255 -8.29 -13.51 -1.09
N CYS A 256 -8.29 -13.80 0.21
CA CYS A 256 -8.07 -12.82 1.27
C CYS A 256 -6.82 -12.02 0.93
N ASN A 257 -6.97 -10.77 0.49
CA ASN A 257 -5.85 -9.89 0.21
C ASN A 257 -5.08 -9.66 1.53
N PRO A 258 -3.91 -10.30 1.75
CA PRO A 258 -3.25 -10.28 3.02
C PRO A 258 -2.58 -8.94 3.30
N ILE A 259 -2.52 -8.04 2.30
CA ILE A 259 -1.93 -6.69 2.36
C ILE A 259 -2.52 -5.83 3.47
N LEU A 260 -3.68 -6.21 4.02
CA LEU A 260 -4.42 -5.38 4.96
C LEU A 260 -4.76 -6.01 6.32
N VAL A 261 -4.58 -7.32 6.51
CA VAL A 261 -4.78 -7.92 7.85
C VAL A 261 -3.70 -7.44 8.82
N PHE A 262 -2.50 -7.13 8.32
CA PHE A 262 -1.39 -6.67 9.15
C PHE A 262 -1.43 -5.17 9.48
N TRP A 263 -2.06 -4.34 8.62
CA TRP A 263 -2.07 -2.89 8.80
C TRP A 263 -2.91 -2.45 10.01
N ASN A 264 -4.02 -3.14 10.30
CA ASN A 264 -4.81 -2.87 11.53
C ASN A 264 -4.09 -3.27 12.83
N SER A 265 -3.08 -4.14 12.77
CA SER A 265 -2.39 -4.66 13.95
C SER A 265 -1.10 -3.90 14.27
N ALA A 266 -0.37 -3.40 13.26
CA ALA A 266 0.88 -2.66 13.46
C ALA A 266 0.67 -1.21 13.94
N VAL A 267 -0.41 -0.54 13.50
CA VAL A 267 -0.77 0.82 13.96
C VAL A 267 -1.16 0.84 15.45
N MET A 268 -1.72 -0.26 15.97
CA MET A 268 -2.02 -0.43 17.39
C MET A 268 -0.78 -0.62 18.27
N ALA A 269 0.41 -0.84 17.68
CA ALA A 269 1.64 -1.16 18.41
C ALA A 269 2.53 0.07 18.74
N GLY A 270 2.13 1.30 18.38
CA GLY A 270 2.79 2.53 18.85
C GLY A 270 4.24 2.70 18.36
N ILE A 271 4.47 2.54 17.06
CA ILE A 271 5.78 2.81 16.44
C ILE A 271 5.99 4.34 16.45
N THR A 272 7.02 4.79 17.14
CA THR A 272 7.51 6.19 17.11
C THR A 272 8.70 6.25 16.16
N TRP A 273 8.50 6.87 15.00
CA TRP A 273 9.58 7.20 14.08
C TRP A 273 10.45 8.31 14.67
N HIS A 274 11.70 8.02 15.00
CA HIS A 274 12.68 9.05 15.34
C HIS A 274 13.28 9.60 14.05
N GLY A 275 12.49 10.35 13.28
CA GLY A 275 12.98 11.20 12.21
C GLY A 275 13.55 12.49 12.81
N GLN A 276 14.82 12.79 12.55
CA GLN A 276 15.38 14.11 12.86
C GLN A 276 14.58 15.16 12.08
N ARG A 277 14.05 16.16 12.80
CA ARG A 277 13.38 17.31 12.19
C ARG A 277 14.33 17.99 11.22
N LEU A 278 13.93 18.10 9.95
CA LEU A 278 14.52 19.03 9.00
C LEU A 278 14.18 20.45 9.48
N ILE A 279 15.23 21.23 9.77
CA ILE A 279 15.15 22.68 9.99
C ILE A 279 15.34 23.36 8.63
#